data_AF-A0A7S4RTF4-F1
#
_entry.id   AF-A0A7S4RTF4-F1
#
_cell.length_a   1.000
_cell.length_b   1.000
_cell.length_c   1.000
_cell.angle_alpha   90.00
_cell.angle_beta   90.00
_cell.angle_gamma   90.00
#
_symmetry.space_group_name_H-M   'P 1'
#
loop_
_entity.id
_entity.type
_entity.pdbx_description
1 polymer ?
#
loop_
_entity_poly.entity_id
_entity_poly.type
_entity_poly.pdbx_seq_one_letter_code
_entity_poly.pdbx_strand_id
1 'polypeptide(L)'
;MAQGPGIKPQSLPVVCVAMIRFLLLLALLGHAEAVRDMGSILLAEEASMDLEANASQVQAGTVAGAHLAYDVASRRARDAASASSEERQRRQEAFKGTTLRGRYVLEELLMAKATPGKNFPKIEEYSGQSPKHLGMGAFGDTWKAWDKTRSSYVAVKIFHNEETYISWDTATPDERESLRESKKECTAVQDIVKAGSQMGPPYKGYVQYLCQCYADHVEKGMREPAFLVLELCGTDIYSAIIEKGRSKRSSPQQQDRQFLQERRRIIHDVLKGLSVLQNLDPPLMHHDIKPDNICVSDSSGKPIAKLVDFAARMIATEDTKKSAAISHPAYRPPEVA
;
A
#
# COMPACT_ATOMS: atom_id res chain seq x y z
N MET A 1 -6.84 -45.84 -30.91
CA MET A 1 -7.75 -44.75 -30.50
C MET A 1 -7.44 -44.41 -29.05
N ALA A 2 -6.59 -43.41 -28.82
CA ALA A 2 -6.26 -42.92 -27.48
C ALA A 2 -7.10 -41.65 -27.22
N GLN A 3 -7.97 -41.70 -26.22
CA GLN A 3 -8.74 -40.55 -25.78
C GLN A 3 -7.80 -39.60 -25.04
N GLY A 4 -7.62 -38.39 -25.56
CA GLY A 4 -6.83 -37.34 -24.92
C GLY A 4 -7.47 -36.85 -23.62
N PRO A 5 -6.69 -36.30 -22.69
CA PRO A 5 -7.22 -35.79 -21.41
C PRO A 5 -8.14 -34.60 -21.68
N GLY A 6 -9.41 -34.77 -21.31
CA GLY A 6 -10.41 -33.73 -21.37
C GLY A 6 -10.04 -32.57 -20.46
N ILE A 7 -9.82 -31.39 -21.05
CA ILE A 7 -9.71 -30.14 -20.33
C ILE A 7 -11.09 -29.86 -19.73
N LYS A 8 -11.24 -30.06 -18.42
CA LYS A 8 -12.43 -29.62 -17.70
C LYS A 8 -12.47 -28.08 -17.73
N PRO A 9 -13.61 -27.45 -18.05
CA PRO A 9 -13.75 -26.02 -17.92
C PRO A 9 -13.63 -25.67 -16.43
N GLN A 10 -12.52 -25.06 -16.04
CA GLN A 10 -12.42 -24.43 -14.73
C GLN A 10 -13.36 -23.22 -14.73
N SER A 11 -14.38 -23.28 -13.88
CA SER A 11 -15.21 -22.13 -13.55
C SER A 11 -14.32 -20.94 -13.17
N LEU A 12 -14.53 -19.79 -13.81
CA LEU A 12 -13.91 -18.53 -13.41
C LEU A 12 -14.10 -18.32 -11.89
N PRO A 13 -13.03 -18.17 -11.09
CA PRO A 13 -13.18 -17.96 -9.66
C PRO A 13 -13.80 -16.59 -9.37
N VAL A 14 -14.47 -16.52 -8.21
CA VAL A 14 -15.32 -15.44 -7.64
C VAL A 14 -14.65 -14.05 -7.55
N VAL A 15 -13.37 -13.94 -7.93
CA VAL A 15 -12.57 -12.70 -8.11
C VAL A 15 -13.29 -11.64 -8.99
N CYS A 16 -14.29 -12.04 -9.78
CA CYS A 16 -15.08 -11.14 -10.61
C CYS A 16 -15.88 -10.06 -9.84
N VAL A 17 -16.42 -10.28 -8.63
CA VAL A 17 -17.43 -9.34 -8.07
C VAL A 17 -16.83 -8.06 -7.48
N ALA A 18 -15.79 -8.15 -6.64
CA ALA A 18 -15.07 -6.97 -6.14
C ALA A 18 -14.37 -6.21 -7.27
N MET A 19 -13.87 -6.93 -8.26
CA MET A 19 -13.31 -6.36 -9.47
C MET A 19 -14.39 -5.63 -10.27
N ILE A 20 -15.58 -6.19 -10.49
CA ILE A 20 -16.70 -5.51 -11.14
C ILE A 20 -17.10 -4.25 -10.38
N ARG A 21 -17.13 -4.25 -9.04
CA ARG A 21 -17.39 -3.04 -8.24
C ARG A 21 -16.28 -2.00 -8.39
N PHE A 22 -15.01 -2.39 -8.38
CA PHE A 22 -13.88 -1.49 -8.64
C PHE A 22 -13.88 -0.94 -10.08
N LEU A 23 -14.21 -1.78 -11.06
CA LEU A 23 -14.38 -1.43 -12.47
C LEU A 23 -15.56 -0.48 -12.69
N LEU A 24 -16.66 -0.69 -11.97
CA LEU A 24 -17.82 0.20 -11.94
C LEU A 24 -17.46 1.52 -11.27
N LEU A 25 -16.78 1.51 -10.11
CA LEU A 25 -16.35 2.74 -9.43
C LEU A 25 -15.40 3.56 -10.32
N LEU A 26 -14.42 2.89 -10.93
CA LEU A 26 -13.53 3.49 -11.92
C LEU A 26 -14.24 3.88 -13.21
N ALA A 27 -15.40 3.35 -13.56
CA ALA A 27 -16.18 3.85 -14.70
C ALA A 27 -17.04 5.07 -14.30
N LEU A 28 -17.60 5.07 -13.08
CA LEU A 28 -18.55 6.04 -12.57
C LEU A 28 -17.90 7.35 -12.09
N LEU A 29 -16.63 7.33 -11.66
CA LEU A 29 -15.85 8.52 -11.26
C LEU A 29 -15.59 9.53 -12.41
N GLY A 30 -16.24 9.40 -13.56
CA GLY A 30 -16.15 10.34 -14.69
C GLY A 30 -17.48 10.86 -15.23
N HIS A 31 -18.63 10.35 -14.77
CA HIS A 31 -19.93 10.74 -15.31
C HIS A 31 -20.97 10.84 -14.18
N ALA A 32 -21.14 12.05 -13.63
CA ALA A 32 -22.22 12.34 -12.68
C ALA A 32 -23.62 12.09 -13.29
N GLU A 33 -23.77 12.13 -14.62
CA GLU A 33 -25.05 11.91 -15.31
C GLU A 33 -25.37 10.43 -15.58
N ALA A 34 -24.36 9.55 -15.73
CA ALA A 34 -24.58 8.11 -15.95
C ALA A 34 -25.05 7.36 -14.67
N VAL A 35 -24.79 7.94 -13.49
CA VAL A 35 -25.22 7.42 -12.19
C VAL A 35 -26.75 7.47 -12.03
N ARG A 36 -27.43 8.40 -12.74
CA ARG A 36 -28.88 8.59 -12.63
C ARG A 36 -29.69 7.52 -13.38
N ASP A 37 -29.18 6.99 -14.48
CA ASP A 37 -29.89 6.00 -15.30
C ASP A 37 -29.67 4.54 -14.84
N MET A 38 -28.55 4.24 -14.16
CA MET A 38 -28.31 2.90 -13.60
C MET A 38 -28.87 2.70 -12.19
N GLY A 39 -29.18 3.77 -11.44
CA GLY A 39 -29.89 3.68 -10.16
C GLY A 39 -31.24 2.96 -10.30
N SER A 40 -31.87 3.07 -11.47
CA SER A 40 -33.13 2.40 -11.80
C SER A 40 -32.98 0.90 -12.12
N ILE A 41 -31.78 0.45 -12.47
CA ILE A 41 -31.49 -0.96 -12.83
C ILE A 41 -31.03 -1.75 -11.61
N LEU A 42 -30.26 -1.13 -10.70
CA LEU A 42 -29.82 -1.78 -9.45
C LEU A 42 -30.93 -1.86 -8.39
N LEU A 43 -31.84 -0.87 -8.35
CA LEU A 43 -33.01 -0.92 -7.46
C LEU A 43 -34.08 -1.93 -7.91
N ALA A 44 -33.99 -2.46 -9.14
CA ALA A 44 -34.92 -3.46 -9.65
C ALA A 44 -34.55 -4.90 -9.25
N GLU A 45 -33.29 -5.16 -8.85
CA GLU A 45 -32.86 -6.49 -8.37
C GLU A 45 -32.89 -6.60 -6.83
N GLU A 46 -32.76 -5.50 -6.07
CA GLU A 46 -32.90 -5.52 -4.60
C GLU A 46 -34.38 -5.53 -4.13
N ALA A 47 -35.34 -5.15 -4.98
CA ALA A 47 -36.77 -5.12 -4.61
C ALA A 47 -37.49 -6.48 -4.70
N SER A 48 -36.81 -7.57 -5.08
CA SER A 48 -37.42 -8.90 -5.22
C SER A 48 -37.08 -9.87 -4.08
N MET A 49 -36.36 -9.45 -3.02
CA MET A 49 -35.85 -10.38 -2.02
C MET A 49 -35.97 -9.99 -0.54
N ASP A 50 -36.71 -8.95 -0.13
CA ASP A 50 -36.98 -8.70 1.29
C ASP A 50 -38.39 -8.14 1.53
N LEU A 51 -39.35 -9.05 1.69
CA LEU A 51 -40.63 -8.81 2.34
C LEU A 51 -40.91 -10.01 3.24
N GLU A 52 -40.35 -9.99 4.46
CA GLU A 52 -40.88 -10.57 5.71
C GLU A 52 -39.76 -10.67 6.76
N ALA A 53 -39.64 -9.70 7.68
CA ALA A 53 -39.29 -9.94 9.08
C ALA A 53 -39.29 -8.65 9.93
N ASN A 54 -40.45 -8.42 10.55
CA ASN A 54 -40.72 -7.84 11.86
C ASN A 54 -39.94 -6.63 12.43
N ALA A 55 -40.76 -5.62 12.71
CA ALA A 55 -40.62 -4.61 13.75
C ALA A 55 -40.63 -5.22 15.17
N SER A 56 -39.86 -4.65 16.11
CA SER A 56 -40.35 -4.07 17.38
C SER A 56 -39.22 -3.57 18.33
N GLN A 57 -39.37 -2.30 18.73
CA GLN A 57 -39.05 -1.64 20.02
C GLN A 57 -37.61 -1.60 20.58
N VAL A 58 -37.12 -0.39 20.92
CA VAL A 58 -36.89 0.13 22.31
C VAL A 58 -36.67 1.67 22.28
N GLN A 59 -37.13 2.32 23.35
CA GLN A 59 -37.40 3.75 23.61
C GLN A 59 -36.21 4.72 23.69
N ALA A 60 -36.59 6.00 23.53
CA ALA A 60 -35.81 7.21 23.74
C ALA A 60 -35.44 7.49 25.22
N GLY A 61 -34.23 8.02 25.45
CA GLY A 61 -33.73 8.49 26.74
C GLY A 61 -32.75 9.66 26.63
N THR A 62 -33.27 10.86 26.90
CA THR A 62 -32.68 12.07 27.53
C THR A 62 -31.22 12.51 27.29
N VAL A 63 -31.10 13.73 26.74
CA VAL A 63 -29.92 14.53 26.37
C VAL A 63 -29.13 15.13 27.57
N ALA A 64 -29.36 14.72 28.81
CA ALA A 64 -28.74 15.35 29.98
C ALA A 64 -27.39 14.74 30.44
N GLY A 65 -27.02 13.55 29.95
CA GLY A 65 -25.77 12.86 30.34
C GLY A 65 -24.51 13.27 29.56
N ALA A 66 -24.67 13.84 28.36
CA ALA A 66 -23.56 14.13 27.46
C ALA A 66 -22.71 15.36 27.87
N HIS A 67 -23.30 16.30 28.61
CA HIS A 67 -22.60 17.53 29.04
C HIS A 67 -21.66 17.32 30.23
N LEU A 68 -21.93 16.36 31.11
CA LEU A 68 -21.07 16.09 32.27
C LEU A 68 -19.81 15.28 31.90
N ALA A 69 -19.93 14.39 30.91
CA ALA A 69 -18.80 13.57 30.42
C ALA A 69 -17.76 14.39 29.65
N TYR A 70 -18.19 15.43 28.92
CA TYR A 70 -17.29 16.32 28.17
C TYR A 70 -16.42 17.19 29.09
N ASP A 71 -16.96 17.60 30.24
CA ASP A 71 -16.30 18.54 31.15
C ASP A 71 -15.24 17.85 32.04
N VAL A 72 -15.42 16.57 32.36
CA VAL A 72 -14.43 15.74 33.07
C VAL A 72 -13.29 15.32 32.15
N ALA A 73 -13.58 14.98 30.89
CA ALA A 73 -12.56 14.67 29.88
C ALA A 73 -11.67 15.89 29.56
N SER A 74 -12.26 17.08 29.51
CA SER A 74 -11.56 18.35 29.21
C SER A 74 -10.67 18.86 30.35
N ARG A 75 -10.87 18.41 31.60
CA ARG A 75 -9.98 18.73 32.73
C ARG A 75 -8.79 17.76 32.77
N ARG A 76 -9.02 16.46 32.57
CA ARG A 76 -7.94 15.46 32.47
C ARG A 76 -6.99 15.71 31.29
N ALA A 77 -7.50 16.22 30.17
CA ALA A 77 -6.66 16.59 29.03
C ALA A 77 -5.77 17.82 29.30
N ARG A 78 -6.23 18.76 30.13
CA ARG A 78 -5.44 19.96 30.51
C ARG A 78 -4.35 19.64 31.53
N ASP A 79 -4.65 18.76 32.49
CA ASP A 79 -3.69 18.33 33.50
C ASP A 79 -2.61 17.40 32.93
N ALA A 80 -2.94 16.60 31.91
CA ALA A 80 -1.96 15.79 31.18
C ALA A 80 -1.03 16.64 30.27
N ALA A 81 -1.55 17.75 29.72
CA ALA A 81 -0.77 18.64 28.86
C ALA A 81 0.28 19.44 29.66
N SER A 82 -0.04 19.89 30.87
CA SER A 82 0.89 20.63 31.75
C SER A 82 1.99 19.74 32.34
N ALA A 83 1.67 18.48 32.71
CA ALA A 83 2.67 17.51 33.13
C ALA A 83 3.69 17.18 32.02
N SER A 84 3.26 17.18 30.76
CA SER A 84 4.13 16.91 29.61
C SER A 84 5.09 18.05 29.26
N SER A 85 4.73 19.31 29.56
CA SER A 85 5.57 20.47 29.24
C SER A 85 6.70 20.67 30.24
N GLU A 86 6.47 20.44 31.53
CA GLU A 86 7.51 20.51 32.56
C GLU A 86 8.54 19.37 32.42
N GLU A 87 8.11 18.18 32.01
CA GLU A 87 9.03 17.05 31.78
C GLU A 87 9.85 17.20 30.49
N ARG A 88 9.27 17.84 29.44
CA ARG A 88 10.03 18.29 28.26
C ARG A 88 11.06 19.36 28.60
N GLN A 89 10.74 20.29 29.50
CA GLN A 89 11.65 21.35 29.89
C GLN A 89 12.81 20.82 30.76
N ARG A 90 12.53 19.88 31.69
CA ARG A 90 13.58 19.18 32.46
C ARG A 90 14.49 18.31 31.58
N ARG A 91 13.96 17.66 30.54
CA ARG A 91 14.77 16.89 29.57
C ARG A 91 15.62 17.77 28.66
N GLN A 92 15.14 18.97 28.28
CA GLN A 92 15.93 19.95 27.54
C GLN A 92 17.07 20.56 28.38
N GLU A 93 16.87 20.75 29.68
CA GLU A 93 17.91 21.24 30.58
C GLU A 93 18.97 20.16 30.90
N ALA A 94 18.59 18.88 30.94
CA ALA A 94 19.53 17.76 31.05
C ALA A 94 20.45 17.59 29.81
N PHE A 95 20.11 18.22 28.68
CA PHE A 95 20.89 18.16 27.42
C PHE A 95 21.92 19.28 27.28
N LYS A 96 22.01 20.22 28.24
CA LYS A 96 23.12 21.19 28.30
C LYS A 96 24.32 20.50 28.95
N GLY A 97 25.19 19.98 28.08
CA GLY A 97 26.25 19.03 28.36
C GLY A 97 27.10 19.29 29.61
N THR A 98 27.34 18.22 30.36
CA THR A 98 28.41 18.14 31.34
C THR A 98 29.72 17.79 30.64
N THR A 99 30.75 18.59 30.87
CA THR A 99 32.09 18.43 30.31
C THR A 99 32.79 17.23 30.94
N LEU A 100 32.80 16.09 30.25
CA LEU A 100 33.61 14.92 30.64
C LEU A 100 35.01 15.04 30.04
N ARG A 101 35.95 15.55 30.83
CA ARG A 101 37.42 15.35 30.72
C ARG A 101 38.03 15.35 29.30
N GLY A 102 37.80 16.42 28.53
CA GLY A 102 38.74 16.85 27.48
C GLY A 102 39.01 15.84 26.35
N ARG A 103 38.07 14.95 26.01
CA ARG A 103 38.15 14.12 24.80
C ARG A 103 36.96 14.42 23.90
N TYR A 104 37.23 14.67 22.63
CA TYR A 104 36.25 14.95 21.59
C TYR A 104 35.27 13.78 21.46
N VAL A 105 34.07 13.91 22.04
CA VAL A 105 32.89 13.06 21.75
C VAL A 105 31.85 13.89 20.98
N LEU A 106 32.33 14.73 20.07
CA LEU A 106 31.49 15.72 19.39
C LEU A 106 31.18 15.35 17.94
N GLU A 107 32.04 14.59 17.25
CA GLU A 107 31.76 14.21 15.86
C GLU A 107 30.62 13.19 15.73
N GLU A 108 30.48 12.26 16.66
CA GLU A 108 29.41 11.25 16.65
C GLU A 108 28.05 11.83 17.13
N LEU A 109 28.08 12.95 17.87
CA LEU A 109 26.91 13.66 18.39
C LEU A 109 26.47 14.85 17.52
N LEU A 110 27.37 15.42 16.70
CA LEU A 110 27.08 16.54 15.78
C LEU A 110 26.70 16.10 14.36
N MET A 111 26.91 14.84 14.01
CA MET A 111 26.26 14.27 12.82
C MET A 111 24.76 14.28 13.10
N ALA A 112 24.07 15.34 12.66
CA ALA A 112 22.63 15.48 12.79
C ALA A 112 22.00 14.16 12.32
N LYS A 113 21.50 13.36 13.27
CA LYS A 113 20.88 12.08 12.96
C LYS A 113 19.80 12.35 11.94
N ALA A 114 19.89 11.68 10.79
CA ALA A 114 18.95 11.88 9.71
C ALA A 114 17.52 11.67 10.24
N THR A 115 16.65 12.62 9.96
CA THR A 115 15.27 12.62 10.44
C THR A 115 14.38 12.05 9.35
N PRO A 116 13.54 11.03 9.66
CA PRO A 116 12.55 10.51 8.73
C PRO A 116 11.72 11.63 8.08
N GLY A 117 11.48 11.49 6.77
CA GLY A 117 10.72 12.43 5.94
C GLY A 117 11.41 13.76 5.63
N LYS A 118 12.59 14.02 6.22
CA LYS A 118 13.34 15.27 6.00
C LYS A 118 14.67 15.03 5.30
N ASN A 119 15.47 14.12 5.83
CA ASN A 119 16.83 13.89 5.36
C ASN A 119 17.05 12.39 5.10
N PHE A 120 17.62 12.09 3.94
CA PHE A 120 18.07 10.73 3.63
C PHE A 120 19.21 10.33 4.57
N PRO A 121 19.16 9.14 5.20
CA PRO A 121 20.22 8.70 6.10
C PRO A 121 21.49 8.32 5.32
N LYS A 122 22.58 8.14 6.05
CA LYS A 122 23.85 7.71 5.45
C LYS A 122 23.76 6.24 5.05
N ILE A 123 23.43 5.97 3.80
CA ILE A 123 23.49 4.66 3.13
C ILE A 123 24.49 4.83 1.99
N GLU A 124 25.66 4.19 2.12
CA GLU A 124 26.85 4.46 1.29
C GLU A 124 26.55 4.37 -0.22
N GLU A 125 25.68 3.44 -0.62
CA GLU A 125 25.26 3.25 -2.01
C GLU A 125 24.52 4.46 -2.61
N TYR A 126 23.76 5.20 -1.80
CA TYR A 126 22.80 6.21 -2.27
C TYR A 126 23.07 7.65 -1.79
N SER A 127 23.81 7.85 -0.68
CA SER A 127 23.98 9.17 -0.05
C SER A 127 24.70 10.21 -0.90
N GLY A 128 25.43 9.81 -1.95
CA GLY A 128 26.09 10.73 -2.89
C GLY A 128 25.20 11.23 -4.04
N GLN A 129 23.92 10.85 -4.08
CA GLN A 129 23.08 10.98 -5.28
C GLN A 129 21.86 11.91 -5.08
N SER A 130 21.86 12.72 -4.02
CA SER A 130 20.75 13.58 -3.58
C SER A 130 19.37 12.92 -3.72
N PRO A 131 19.09 11.81 -3.00
CA PRO A 131 17.82 11.11 -3.11
C PRO A 131 16.61 12.03 -2.88
N LYS A 132 15.54 11.80 -3.65
CA LYS A 132 14.31 12.60 -3.57
C LYS A 132 13.26 11.88 -2.72
N HIS A 133 12.78 12.51 -1.67
CA HIS A 133 11.69 11.97 -0.85
C HIS A 133 10.42 11.79 -1.69
N LEU A 134 9.81 10.60 -1.61
CA LEU A 134 8.58 10.23 -2.29
C LEU A 134 7.37 10.22 -1.35
N GLY A 135 7.58 9.82 -0.10
CA GLY A 135 6.52 9.81 0.90
C GLY A 135 6.86 8.90 2.08
N MET A 136 6.11 9.06 3.16
CA MET A 136 6.29 8.36 4.42
C MET A 136 5.00 7.63 4.80
N GLY A 137 5.12 6.33 5.06
CA GLY A 137 4.05 5.49 5.58
C GLY A 137 4.21 5.24 7.08
N ALA A 138 3.41 4.33 7.64
CA ALA A 138 3.42 4.04 9.08
C ALA A 138 4.76 3.48 9.59
N PHE A 139 5.45 2.69 8.77
CA PHE A 139 6.68 1.98 9.15
C PHE A 139 7.83 2.18 8.17
N GLY A 140 7.70 3.08 7.20
CA GLY A 140 8.69 3.21 6.13
C GLY A 140 8.66 4.56 5.46
N ASP A 141 9.84 5.09 5.23
CA ASP A 141 10.09 6.36 4.56
C ASP A 141 10.74 6.08 3.21
N THR A 142 10.10 6.53 2.14
CA THR A 142 10.41 6.10 0.77
C THR A 142 11.07 7.21 -0.02
N TRP A 143 12.21 6.88 -0.65
CA TRP A 143 13.04 7.82 -1.38
C TRP A 143 13.35 7.30 -2.79
N LYS A 144 13.33 8.17 -3.78
CA LYS A 144 13.85 7.89 -5.13
C LYS A 144 15.35 8.06 -5.12
N ALA A 145 16.07 7.00 -5.46
CA ALA A 145 17.53 7.01 -5.62
C ALA A 145 17.93 6.34 -6.94
N TRP A 146 19.15 6.59 -7.42
CA TRP A 146 19.68 5.90 -8.59
C TRP A 146 20.54 4.70 -8.14
N ASP A 147 20.19 3.53 -8.63
CA ASP A 147 20.92 2.29 -8.37
C ASP A 147 21.95 2.08 -9.49
N LYS A 148 23.23 2.11 -9.13
CA LYS A 148 24.35 1.96 -10.08
C LYS A 148 24.43 0.55 -10.65
N THR A 149 24.10 -0.46 -9.84
CA THR A 149 24.13 -1.87 -10.25
C THR A 149 23.07 -2.12 -11.32
N ARG A 150 21.89 -1.51 -11.17
CA ARG A 150 20.76 -1.69 -12.10
C ARG A 150 20.73 -0.65 -13.23
N SER A 151 21.53 0.41 -13.11
CA SER A 151 21.48 1.56 -14.03
C SER A 151 20.06 2.11 -14.21
N SER A 152 19.33 2.23 -13.10
CA SER A 152 17.93 2.68 -13.08
C SER A 152 17.59 3.39 -11.77
N TYR A 153 16.54 4.21 -11.80
CA TYR A 153 15.96 4.74 -10.56
C TYR A 153 15.17 3.65 -9.81
N VAL A 154 15.33 3.64 -8.50
CA VAL A 154 14.67 2.73 -7.55
C VAL A 154 13.96 3.52 -6.47
N ALA A 155 13.01 2.87 -5.78
CA ALA A 155 12.44 3.35 -4.54
C ALA A 155 13.14 2.66 -3.36
N VAL A 156 13.81 3.43 -2.51
CA VAL A 156 14.46 2.97 -1.29
C VAL A 156 13.52 3.23 -0.12
N LYS A 157 12.93 2.17 0.43
CA LYS A 157 12.02 2.24 1.59
C LYS A 157 12.83 1.97 2.85
N ILE A 158 13.04 2.99 3.67
CA ILE A 158 13.88 2.95 4.87
C ILE A 158 12.97 2.87 6.09
N PHE A 159 13.23 1.92 6.98
CA PHE A 159 12.40 1.73 8.16
C PHE A 159 12.69 2.79 9.22
N HIS A 160 11.65 3.27 9.88
CA HIS A 160 11.76 4.29 10.92
C HIS A 160 10.73 4.08 12.02
N ASN A 161 10.95 4.78 13.13
CA ASN A 161 9.93 5.09 14.12
C ASN A 161 9.63 6.59 14.10
N GLU A 162 8.94 7.11 15.12
CA GLU A 162 8.55 8.53 15.17
C GLU A 162 9.76 9.48 15.20
N GLU A 163 10.90 9.03 15.71
CA GLU A 163 12.06 9.89 15.96
C GLU A 163 13.23 9.64 15.01
N THR A 164 13.47 8.38 14.61
CA THR A 164 14.71 7.97 13.94
C THR A 164 14.50 6.84 12.93
N TYR A 165 15.45 6.68 12.01
CA TYR A 165 15.57 5.45 11.24
C TYR A 165 16.03 4.30 12.12
N ILE A 166 15.44 3.13 11.92
CA ILE A 166 15.71 1.94 12.73
C ILE A 166 16.59 0.95 11.98
N SER A 167 17.49 0.32 12.72
CA SER A 167 18.26 -0.85 12.33
C SER A 167 17.74 -2.08 13.06
N TRP A 168 18.20 -3.27 12.70
CA TRP A 168 17.85 -4.47 13.46
C TRP A 168 18.28 -4.36 14.94
N ASP A 169 19.47 -3.83 15.17
CA ASP A 169 20.06 -3.76 16.51
C ASP A 169 19.37 -2.71 17.38
N THR A 170 18.94 -1.60 16.80
CA THR A 170 18.25 -0.52 17.51
C THR A 170 16.74 -0.73 17.63
N ALA A 171 16.16 -1.63 16.83
CA ALA A 171 14.73 -1.91 16.87
C ALA A 171 14.30 -2.65 18.15
N THR A 172 13.16 -2.24 18.68
CA THR A 172 12.38 -2.94 19.71
C THR A 172 11.88 -4.31 19.21
N PRO A 173 11.41 -5.21 20.09
CA PRO A 173 10.87 -6.50 19.67
C PRO A 173 9.76 -6.40 18.61
N ASP A 174 8.84 -5.44 18.76
CA ASP A 174 7.70 -5.26 17.84
C ASP A 174 8.17 -4.70 16.49
N GLU A 175 9.06 -3.69 16.51
CA GLU A 175 9.68 -3.16 15.29
C GLU A 175 10.48 -4.24 14.55
N ARG A 176 11.19 -5.12 15.26
CA ARG A 176 11.87 -6.26 14.64
C ARG A 176 10.90 -7.23 13.98
N GLU A 177 9.70 -7.40 14.51
CA GLU A 177 8.68 -8.20 13.85
C GLU A 177 8.21 -7.52 12.56
N SER A 178 7.96 -6.21 12.58
CA SER A 178 7.64 -5.45 11.36
C SER A 178 8.76 -5.53 10.31
N LEU A 179 10.03 -5.48 10.73
CA LEU A 179 11.20 -5.68 9.86
C LEU A 179 11.21 -7.09 9.26
N ARG A 180 10.94 -8.13 10.06
CA ARG A 180 10.84 -9.52 9.57
C ARG A 180 9.72 -9.68 8.55
N GLU A 181 8.54 -9.15 8.83
CA GLU A 181 7.40 -9.23 7.91
C GLU A 181 7.69 -8.50 6.59
N SER A 182 8.34 -7.33 6.65
CA SER A 182 8.74 -6.60 5.44
C SER A 182 9.80 -7.35 4.62
N LYS A 183 10.76 -8.02 5.29
CA LYS A 183 11.74 -8.90 4.63
C LYS A 183 11.05 -10.10 3.96
N LYS A 184 10.11 -10.75 4.66
CA LYS A 184 9.31 -11.87 4.13
C LYS A 184 8.48 -11.43 2.92
N GLU A 185 7.90 -10.24 2.96
CA GLU A 185 7.17 -9.67 1.82
C GLU A 185 8.08 -9.47 0.61
N CYS A 186 9.23 -8.81 0.79
CA CYS A 186 10.20 -8.61 -0.28
C CYS A 186 10.65 -9.94 -0.92
N THR A 187 11.00 -10.92 -0.08
CA THR A 187 11.43 -12.25 -0.53
C THR A 187 10.33 -12.93 -1.33
N ALA A 188 9.08 -12.89 -0.85
CA ALA A 188 7.98 -13.51 -1.56
C ALA A 188 7.68 -12.84 -2.90
N VAL A 189 7.82 -11.52 -3.02
CA VAL A 189 7.69 -10.82 -4.30
C VAL A 189 8.78 -11.26 -5.28
N GLN A 190 10.02 -11.43 -4.81
CA GLN A 190 11.12 -11.97 -5.63
C GLN A 190 10.80 -13.38 -6.12
N ASP A 191 10.27 -14.24 -5.26
CA ASP A 191 9.87 -15.60 -5.61
C ASP A 191 8.72 -15.63 -6.63
N ILE A 192 7.70 -14.78 -6.43
CA ILE A 192 6.58 -14.60 -7.37
C ILE A 192 7.09 -14.18 -8.76
N VAL A 193 7.95 -13.17 -8.82
CA VAL A 193 8.52 -12.62 -10.07
C VAL A 193 9.38 -13.68 -10.77
N LYS A 194 10.19 -14.42 -10.01
CA LYS A 194 11.02 -15.51 -10.52
C LYS A 194 10.16 -16.65 -11.08
N ALA A 195 9.18 -17.13 -10.32
CA ALA A 195 8.28 -18.20 -10.74
C ALA A 195 7.48 -17.78 -11.98
N GLY A 196 6.90 -16.58 -11.97
CA GLY A 196 6.18 -16.02 -13.11
C GLY A 196 7.04 -15.89 -14.37
N SER A 197 8.33 -15.56 -14.22
CA SER A 197 9.27 -15.42 -15.34
C SER A 197 9.66 -16.76 -15.98
N GLN A 198 9.49 -17.86 -15.24
CA GLN A 198 9.72 -19.23 -15.69
C GLN A 198 8.48 -19.86 -16.33
N MET A 199 7.30 -19.23 -16.20
CA MET A 199 6.08 -19.68 -16.86
C MET A 199 6.16 -19.53 -18.38
N GLY A 200 5.30 -20.25 -19.10
CA GLY A 200 5.12 -20.06 -20.54
C GLY A 200 4.41 -18.73 -20.88
N PRO A 201 4.38 -18.34 -22.16
CA PRO A 201 3.53 -17.25 -22.62
C PRO A 201 2.03 -17.51 -22.31
N PRO A 202 1.23 -16.48 -21.99
CA PRO A 202 1.61 -15.06 -21.93
C PRO A 202 2.20 -14.63 -20.58
N TYR A 203 2.14 -15.48 -19.54
CA TYR A 203 2.41 -15.12 -18.15
C TYR A 203 3.82 -14.58 -17.89
N LYS A 204 4.83 -15.12 -18.58
CA LYS A 204 6.20 -14.59 -18.54
C LYS A 204 6.27 -13.09 -18.83
N GLY A 205 5.47 -12.62 -19.80
CA GLY A 205 5.39 -11.20 -20.15
C GLY A 205 4.54 -10.37 -19.20
N TYR A 206 3.78 -11.00 -18.31
CA TYR A 206 2.88 -10.33 -17.38
C TYR A 206 3.52 -10.00 -16.03
N VAL A 207 4.69 -10.58 -15.74
CA VAL A 207 5.46 -10.27 -14.51
C VAL A 207 5.79 -8.78 -14.40
N GLN A 208 5.93 -8.07 -15.52
CA GLN A 208 6.16 -6.63 -15.53
C GLN A 208 5.01 -5.80 -14.92
N TYR A 209 3.83 -6.37 -14.70
CA TYR A 209 2.69 -5.71 -14.05
C TYR A 209 2.67 -5.90 -12.53
N LEU A 210 3.71 -6.54 -11.98
CA LEU A 210 3.97 -6.64 -10.55
C LEU A 210 5.15 -5.71 -10.22
N CYS A 211 5.03 -4.95 -9.13
CA CYS A 211 6.14 -4.13 -8.65
C CYS A 211 7.18 -5.03 -7.98
N GLN A 212 8.45 -4.88 -8.35
CA GLN A 212 9.51 -5.78 -7.91
C GLN A 212 10.16 -5.32 -6.60
N CYS A 213 10.52 -6.28 -5.75
CA CYS A 213 11.52 -6.06 -4.71
C CYS A 213 12.88 -6.54 -5.19
N TYR A 214 13.88 -5.67 -5.16
CA TYR A 214 15.21 -5.93 -5.69
C TYR A 214 16.20 -6.44 -4.66
N ALA A 215 16.10 -5.96 -3.42
CA ALA A 215 16.94 -6.37 -2.31
C ALA A 215 16.28 -6.01 -0.97
N ASP A 216 16.48 -6.84 0.04
CA ASP A 216 16.23 -6.50 1.43
C ASP A 216 17.55 -6.30 2.18
N HIS A 217 17.69 -5.18 2.87
CA HIS A 217 18.81 -4.86 3.74
C HIS A 217 18.34 -4.88 5.20
N VAL A 218 17.72 -6.01 5.57
CA VAL A 218 17.19 -6.27 6.91
C VAL A 218 17.95 -7.46 7.50
N GLU A 219 19.03 -7.17 8.21
CA GLU A 219 19.94 -8.19 8.73
C GLU A 219 20.27 -8.01 10.21
N LYS A 220 20.43 -9.14 10.90
CA LYS A 220 20.78 -9.17 12.33
C LYS A 220 22.24 -8.75 12.52
N GLY A 221 22.50 -7.89 13.49
CA GLY A 221 23.85 -7.37 13.78
C GLY A 221 24.22 -6.14 12.96
N MET A 222 23.32 -5.64 12.11
CA MET A 222 23.49 -4.38 11.41
C MET A 222 23.02 -3.22 12.28
N ARG A 223 23.88 -2.21 12.41
CA ARG A 223 23.58 -0.93 13.08
C ARG A 223 23.14 0.15 12.11
N GLU A 224 23.37 -0.05 10.82
CA GLU A 224 22.92 0.84 9.76
C GLU A 224 21.39 0.72 9.61
N PRO A 225 20.71 1.79 9.16
CA PRO A 225 19.28 1.75 8.90
C PRO A 225 18.90 0.56 8.05
N ALA A 226 17.85 -0.16 8.45
CA ALA A 226 17.27 -1.20 7.63
C ALA A 226 16.50 -0.56 6.47
N PHE A 227 16.57 -1.16 5.28
CA PHE A 227 15.82 -0.67 4.12
C PHE A 227 15.52 -1.78 3.11
N LEU A 228 14.59 -1.49 2.19
CA LEU A 228 14.32 -2.29 1.00
C LEU A 228 14.65 -1.47 -0.25
N VAL A 229 15.13 -2.15 -1.29
CA VAL A 229 15.30 -1.60 -2.63
C VAL A 229 14.18 -2.13 -3.49
N LEU A 230 13.32 -1.24 -3.99
CA LEU A 230 12.10 -1.56 -4.72
C LEU A 230 12.12 -0.95 -6.12
N GLU A 231 11.34 -1.51 -7.03
CA GLU A 231 11.04 -0.88 -8.31
C GLU A 231 10.35 0.48 -8.11
N LEU A 232 10.77 1.49 -8.86
CA LEU A 232 10.09 2.78 -8.87
C LEU A 232 8.83 2.71 -9.77
N CYS A 233 7.72 2.30 -9.17
CA CYS A 233 6.47 1.98 -9.89
C CYS A 233 5.60 3.19 -10.29
N GLY A 234 6.06 4.42 -10.07
CA GLY A 234 5.38 5.66 -10.47
C GLY A 234 4.55 6.30 -9.36
N THR A 235 3.42 6.91 -9.71
CA THR A 235 2.47 7.50 -8.75
C THR A 235 1.28 6.57 -8.54
N ASP A 236 0.54 6.73 -7.45
CA ASP A 236 -0.73 6.02 -7.27
C ASP A 236 -1.73 6.37 -8.41
N ILE A 237 -2.72 5.50 -8.57
CA ILE A 237 -3.74 5.62 -9.62
C ILE A 237 -4.57 6.90 -9.51
N TYR A 238 -4.78 7.45 -8.31
CA TYR A 238 -5.54 8.69 -8.16
C TYR A 238 -4.75 9.88 -8.69
N SER A 239 -3.49 10.03 -8.29
CA SER A 239 -2.61 11.07 -8.86
C SER A 239 -2.48 10.90 -10.37
N ALA A 240 -2.32 9.67 -10.86
CA ALA A 240 -2.18 9.41 -12.29
C ALA A 240 -3.43 9.84 -13.09
N ILE A 241 -4.64 9.51 -12.61
CA ILE A 241 -5.91 9.83 -13.30
C ILE A 241 -6.30 11.30 -13.11
N ILE A 242 -6.17 11.84 -11.89
CA ILE A 242 -6.65 13.19 -11.54
C ILE A 242 -5.73 14.28 -12.10
N GLU A 243 -4.41 14.09 -12.07
CA GLU A 243 -3.46 15.12 -12.52
C GLU A 243 -3.37 15.20 -14.05
N LYS A 244 -3.43 14.04 -14.74
CA LYS A 244 -3.36 14.00 -16.22
C LYS A 244 -4.68 14.40 -16.89
N GLY A 245 -5.83 14.11 -16.27
CA GLY A 245 -7.15 14.51 -16.77
C GLY A 245 -7.39 16.02 -16.83
N ARG A 246 -6.56 16.84 -16.16
CA ARG A 246 -6.69 18.30 -16.13
C ARG A 246 -5.90 19.05 -17.22
N SER A 247 -5.00 18.37 -17.92
CA SER A 247 -4.15 19.02 -18.93
C SER A 247 -4.59 18.69 -20.36
N LYS A 248 -5.35 19.64 -20.95
CA LYS A 248 -5.37 20.08 -22.37
C LYS A 248 -6.71 20.00 -23.12
N ARG A 249 -7.08 21.19 -23.62
CA ARG A 249 -7.80 21.57 -24.86
C ARG A 249 -8.13 20.41 -25.82
N SER A 250 -9.19 19.67 -25.56
CA SER A 250 -9.80 18.73 -26.52
C SER A 250 -11.31 18.87 -26.44
N SER A 251 -12.05 18.51 -27.49
CA SER A 251 -13.51 18.56 -27.42
C SER A 251 -14.02 17.56 -26.36
N PRO A 252 -15.15 17.83 -25.69
CA PRO A 252 -15.66 16.97 -24.60
C PRO A 252 -15.76 15.49 -24.99
N GLN A 253 -16.21 15.20 -26.22
CA GLN A 253 -16.36 13.83 -26.74
C GLN A 253 -15.02 13.11 -27.01
N GLN A 254 -13.95 13.85 -27.29
CA GLN A 254 -12.60 13.28 -27.46
C GLN A 254 -11.95 13.00 -26.11
N GLN A 255 -12.21 13.85 -25.10
CA GLN A 255 -11.75 13.66 -23.73
C GLN A 255 -12.36 12.39 -23.12
N ASP A 256 -13.68 12.19 -23.26
CA ASP A 256 -14.36 11.00 -22.73
C ASP A 256 -13.80 9.70 -23.31
N ARG A 257 -13.53 9.64 -24.62
CA ARG A 257 -12.97 8.45 -25.26
C ARG A 257 -11.54 8.16 -24.81
N GLN A 258 -10.67 9.17 -24.73
CA GLN A 258 -9.29 8.99 -24.27
C GLN A 258 -9.26 8.52 -22.82
N PHE A 259 -10.09 9.13 -21.98
CA PHE A 259 -10.23 8.79 -20.58
C PHE A 259 -10.71 7.34 -20.35
N LEU A 260 -11.74 6.90 -21.08
CA LEU A 260 -12.20 5.51 -21.03
C LEU A 260 -11.12 4.54 -21.52
N GLN A 261 -10.35 4.91 -22.55
CA GLN A 261 -9.24 4.08 -23.05
C GLN A 261 -8.12 3.94 -22.03
N GLU A 262 -7.76 5.02 -21.32
CA GLU A 262 -6.74 4.98 -20.27
C GLU A 262 -7.18 4.09 -19.10
N ARG A 263 -8.42 4.25 -18.62
CA ARG A 263 -8.99 3.40 -17.57
C ARG A 263 -8.99 1.92 -17.96
N ARG A 264 -9.45 1.60 -19.18
CA ARG A 264 -9.40 0.22 -19.70
C ARG A 264 -7.98 -0.35 -19.75
N ARG A 265 -6.98 0.46 -20.11
CA ARG A 265 -5.58 0.02 -20.12
C ARG A 265 -5.08 -0.28 -18.71
N ILE A 266 -5.34 0.60 -17.74
CA ILE A 266 -4.96 0.40 -16.33
C ILE A 266 -5.56 -0.90 -15.80
N ILE A 267 -6.87 -1.08 -16.00
CA ILE A 267 -7.58 -2.30 -15.62
C ILE A 267 -6.94 -3.53 -16.25
N HIS A 268 -6.70 -3.49 -17.55
CA HIS A 268 -6.13 -4.61 -18.28
C HIS A 268 -4.73 -4.97 -17.79
N ASP A 269 -3.91 -3.98 -17.44
CA ASP A 269 -2.58 -4.20 -16.87
C ASP A 269 -2.68 -4.82 -15.45
N VAL A 270 -3.60 -4.35 -14.61
CA VAL A 270 -3.90 -4.96 -13.30
C VAL A 270 -4.34 -6.43 -13.45
N LEU A 271 -5.24 -6.73 -14.39
CA LEU A 271 -5.71 -8.10 -14.67
C LEU A 271 -4.56 -9.01 -15.08
N LYS A 272 -3.60 -8.51 -15.86
CA LYS A 272 -2.40 -9.28 -16.23
C LYS A 272 -1.54 -9.59 -15.01
N GLY A 273 -1.31 -8.62 -14.13
CA GLY A 273 -0.62 -8.86 -12.86
C GLY A 273 -1.31 -9.93 -12.02
N LEU A 274 -2.62 -9.81 -11.82
CA LEU A 274 -3.43 -10.81 -11.11
C LEU A 274 -3.37 -12.20 -11.75
N SER A 275 -3.36 -12.27 -13.09
CA SER A 275 -3.29 -13.54 -13.79
C SER A 275 -1.98 -14.29 -13.57
N VAL A 276 -0.87 -13.59 -13.29
CA VAL A 276 0.38 -14.24 -12.86
C VAL A 276 0.14 -14.93 -11.53
N LEU A 277 -0.35 -14.21 -10.52
CA LEU A 277 -0.57 -14.74 -9.16
C LEU A 277 -1.49 -15.96 -9.15
N GLN A 278 -2.59 -15.90 -9.92
CA GLN A 278 -3.57 -16.98 -10.00
C GLN A 278 -3.02 -18.26 -10.68
N ASN A 279 -2.02 -18.12 -11.54
CA ASN A 279 -1.45 -19.25 -12.30
C ASN A 279 -0.10 -19.71 -11.72
N LEU A 280 0.32 -19.19 -10.57
CA LEU A 280 1.41 -19.79 -9.79
C LEU A 280 0.98 -21.16 -9.25
N ASP A 281 1.97 -21.98 -8.91
CA ASP A 281 1.77 -23.25 -8.22
C ASP A 281 2.55 -23.23 -6.90
N PRO A 282 1.88 -23.08 -5.74
CA PRO A 282 0.44 -22.92 -5.57
C PRO A 282 -0.08 -21.51 -5.98
N PRO A 283 -1.37 -21.36 -6.32
CA PRO A 283 -1.95 -20.06 -6.66
C PRO A 283 -1.91 -19.08 -5.47
N LEU A 284 -1.76 -17.80 -5.77
CA LEU A 284 -1.68 -16.71 -4.79
C LEU A 284 -2.80 -15.69 -5.00
N MET A 285 -3.35 -15.21 -3.88
CA MET A 285 -4.33 -14.13 -3.82
C MET A 285 -3.68 -12.91 -3.17
N HIS A 286 -3.96 -11.72 -3.69
CA HIS A 286 -3.41 -10.46 -3.15
C HIS A 286 -4.20 -9.93 -1.93
N HIS A 287 -5.52 -10.16 -1.89
CA HIS A 287 -6.47 -9.78 -0.83
C HIS A 287 -6.66 -8.30 -0.48
N ASP A 288 -5.75 -7.41 -0.87
CA ASP A 288 -5.87 -5.96 -0.63
C ASP A 288 -5.80 -5.14 -1.93
N ILE A 289 -6.57 -5.55 -2.95
CA ILE A 289 -6.68 -4.79 -4.19
C ILE A 289 -7.52 -3.54 -3.95
N LYS A 290 -6.86 -2.39 -4.00
CA LYS A 290 -7.43 -1.05 -3.83
C LYS A 290 -6.62 -0.04 -4.64
N PRO A 291 -7.15 1.16 -4.91
CA PRO A 291 -6.45 2.21 -5.65
C PRO A 291 -5.02 2.50 -5.15
N ASP A 292 -4.83 2.56 -3.83
CA ASP A 292 -3.54 2.85 -3.18
C ASP A 292 -2.48 1.78 -3.49
N ASN A 293 -2.92 0.55 -3.79
CA ASN A 293 -2.06 -0.59 -4.12
C ASN A 293 -1.88 -0.78 -5.63
N ILE A 294 -2.18 0.26 -6.42
CA ILE A 294 -1.94 0.31 -7.86
C ILE A 294 -1.15 1.57 -8.19
N CYS A 295 0.08 1.40 -8.66
CA CYS A 295 0.91 2.50 -9.15
C CYS A 295 0.93 2.52 -10.68
N VAL A 296 1.04 3.71 -11.27
CA VAL A 296 1.14 3.93 -12.72
C VAL A 296 2.48 4.57 -13.03
N SER A 297 3.33 3.84 -13.75
CA SER A 297 4.61 4.33 -14.25
C SER A 297 4.47 4.76 -15.70
N ASP A 298 5.02 5.92 -16.07
CA ASP A 298 5.14 6.37 -17.46
C ASP A 298 6.59 6.37 -17.96
N SER A 299 7.49 5.70 -17.24
CA SER A 299 8.92 5.64 -17.53
C SER A 299 9.27 5.16 -18.95
N SER A 300 8.41 4.37 -19.59
CA SER A 300 8.58 3.87 -20.97
C SER A 300 7.80 4.67 -22.02
N GLY A 301 7.32 5.88 -21.70
CA GLY A 301 6.49 6.70 -22.59
C GLY A 301 5.04 6.20 -22.76
N LYS A 302 4.68 5.08 -22.12
CA LYS A 302 3.33 4.54 -22.06
C LYS A 302 3.00 4.25 -20.59
N PRO A 303 1.83 4.68 -20.08
CA PRO A 303 1.42 4.36 -18.72
C PRO A 303 1.25 2.85 -18.58
N ILE A 304 1.92 2.27 -17.59
CA ILE A 304 1.81 0.87 -17.19
C ILE A 304 1.36 0.86 -15.74
N ALA A 305 0.20 0.23 -15.48
CA ALA A 305 -0.25 0.00 -14.12
C ALA A 305 0.41 -1.24 -13.52
N LYS A 306 0.85 -1.15 -12.27
CA LYS A 306 1.53 -2.20 -11.54
C LYS A 306 0.87 -2.40 -10.18
N LEU A 307 0.72 -3.66 -9.79
CA LEU A 307 0.32 -4.02 -8.42
C LEU A 307 1.50 -3.79 -7.47
N VAL A 308 1.22 -3.14 -6.34
CA VAL A 308 2.16 -2.92 -5.23
C VAL A 308 1.56 -3.47 -3.93
N ASP A 309 2.39 -3.59 -2.89
CA ASP A 309 1.99 -4.02 -1.54
C ASP A 309 1.42 -5.44 -1.48
N PHE A 310 2.28 -6.42 -1.22
CA PHE A 310 1.92 -7.83 -1.16
C PHE A 310 1.81 -8.32 0.29
N ALA A 311 1.73 -7.42 1.28
CA ALA A 311 1.71 -7.78 2.69
C ALA A 311 0.50 -8.64 3.07
N ALA A 312 -0.67 -8.39 2.47
CA ALA A 312 -1.91 -9.12 2.73
C ALA A 312 -2.08 -10.41 1.90
N ARG A 313 -1.07 -10.83 1.14
CA ARG A 313 -1.18 -11.97 0.23
C ARG A 313 -1.49 -13.29 0.96
N MET A 314 -2.15 -14.20 0.26
CA MET A 314 -2.54 -15.50 0.79
C MET A 314 -2.40 -16.59 -0.28
N ILE A 315 -1.85 -17.75 0.09
CA ILE A 315 -1.83 -18.92 -0.80
C ILE A 315 -3.25 -19.46 -0.89
N ALA A 316 -3.78 -19.66 -2.09
CA ALA A 316 -5.12 -20.20 -2.29
C ALA A 316 -5.13 -21.72 -2.12
N THR A 317 -5.45 -22.16 -0.91
CA THR A 317 -5.64 -23.57 -0.52
C THR A 317 -7.04 -23.79 0.04
N GLU A 318 -7.44 -25.06 0.18
CA GLU A 318 -8.69 -25.43 0.88
C GLU A 318 -8.71 -24.89 2.32
N ASP A 319 -7.58 -24.94 3.02
CA ASP A 319 -7.45 -24.49 4.41
C ASP A 319 -7.65 -22.98 4.55
N THR A 320 -7.26 -22.22 3.52
CA THR A 320 -7.38 -20.75 3.51
C THR A 320 -8.76 -20.22 3.12
N LYS A 321 -9.70 -21.08 2.71
CA LYS A 321 -11.04 -20.65 2.25
C LYS A 321 -11.84 -19.87 3.30
N LYS A 322 -11.59 -20.14 4.58
CA LYS A 322 -12.29 -19.50 5.72
C LYS A 322 -11.36 -18.63 6.57
N SER A 323 -10.14 -18.38 6.09
CA SER A 323 -9.19 -17.55 6.82
C SER A 323 -9.64 -16.10 6.79
N ALA A 324 -9.54 -15.43 7.94
CA ALA A 324 -9.70 -13.98 8.00
C ALA A 324 -8.66 -13.32 7.09
N ALA A 325 -9.13 -12.57 6.11
CA ALA A 325 -8.27 -11.83 5.18
C ALA A 325 -8.19 -10.37 5.60
N ILE A 326 -6.97 -9.86 5.79
CA ILE A 326 -6.75 -8.42 5.87
C ILE A 326 -7.12 -7.83 4.51
N SER A 327 -8.19 -7.04 4.49
CA SER A 327 -8.71 -6.41 3.28
C SER A 327 -9.43 -5.13 3.65
N HIS A 328 -9.28 -4.09 2.83
CA HIS A 328 -9.98 -2.84 3.01
C HIS A 328 -11.51 -3.02 2.90
N PRO A 329 -12.32 -2.59 3.89
CA PRO A 329 -13.77 -2.88 3.94
C PRO A 329 -14.54 -2.48 2.67
N ALA A 330 -14.21 -1.34 2.06
CA ALA A 330 -14.88 -0.84 0.86
C ALA A 330 -14.65 -1.69 -0.41
N TYR A 331 -13.57 -2.49 -0.45
CA TYR A 331 -13.17 -3.29 -1.60
C TYR A 331 -13.28 -4.80 -1.33
N ARG A 332 -13.68 -5.17 -0.11
CA ARG A 332 -13.86 -6.56 0.32
C ARG A 332 -15.05 -7.18 -0.42
N PRO A 333 -14.89 -8.39 -0.99
CA PRO A 333 -15.99 -9.09 -1.62
C PRO A 333 -16.97 -9.67 -0.56
N PRO A 334 -18.25 -9.89 -0.90
CA PRO A 334 -19.28 -10.29 0.06
C PRO A 334 -18.99 -11.63 0.75
N GLU A 335 -18.29 -12.57 0.10
CA GLU A 335 -17.93 -13.86 0.68
C GLU A 335 -16.85 -13.78 1.78
N VAL A 336 -16.20 -12.62 1.93
CA VAL A 336 -15.21 -12.32 3.00
C VAL A 336 -15.80 -11.37 4.07
N ALA A 337 -16.95 -10.76 3.80
CA ALA A 337 -17.58 -9.73 4.63
C ALA A 337 -18.27 -10.29 5.87
#